data_AF-X1IB16-F1
#
_entry.id   AF-X1IB16-F1
#
_cell.length_a   1.000
_cell.length_b   1.000
_cell.length_c   1.000
_cell.angle_alpha   90.00
_cell.angle_beta   90.00
_cell.angle_gamma   90.00
#
_symmetry.space_group_name_H-M   'P 1'
#
loop_
_entity.id
_entity.type
_entity.pdbx_description
1 polymer ?
#
loop_
_entity_poly.entity_id
_entity_poly.type
_entity_poly.pdbx_seq_one_letter_code
_entity_poly.pdbx_strand_id
1 'polypeptide(L)'
;GKNQAEIAAMLGMSEKWVGERLRIVEWPQDVREALIQDRIRFSVGQELSRVGDAGTRAMYLRQAVTSGCSPGQARQWKMEWEREQAARASISERGLMERTGEGSAAEESRCAVCEREVERGTLRVLLLCPTCVESIEESLRS
;
A
#
# COMPACT_ATOMS: atom_id res chain seq x y z
N GLY A 1 -34.83 -10.83 -2.79
CA GLY A 1 -34.39 -9.64 -2.03
C GLY A 1 -34.68 -8.41 -2.86
N LYS A 2 -34.83 -7.24 -2.24
CA LYS A 2 -35.06 -5.97 -2.95
C LYS A 2 -33.77 -5.49 -3.63
N ASN A 3 -33.90 -4.84 -4.78
CA ASN A 3 -32.80 -4.20 -5.49
C ASN A 3 -32.52 -2.77 -4.98
N GLN A 4 -31.44 -2.12 -5.45
CA GLN A 4 -31.03 -0.80 -4.97
C GLN A 4 -32.08 0.29 -5.26
N ALA A 5 -32.72 0.25 -6.44
CA ALA A 5 -33.76 1.20 -6.83
C ALA A 5 -35.01 1.08 -5.94
N GLU A 6 -35.43 -0.14 -5.60
CA GLU A 6 -36.55 -0.37 -4.67
C GLU A 6 -36.24 0.16 -3.27
N ILE A 7 -35.02 -0.07 -2.77
CA ILE A 7 -34.59 0.45 -1.47
C ILE A 7 -34.52 1.99 -1.50
N ALA A 8 -34.01 2.57 -2.59
CA ALA A 8 -33.91 4.00 -2.77
C ALA A 8 -35.29 4.67 -2.74
N ALA A 9 -36.26 4.12 -3.47
CA ALA A 9 -37.65 4.59 -3.48
C ALA A 9 -38.30 4.51 -2.09
N MET A 10 -38.08 3.41 -1.36
CA MET A 10 -38.60 3.24 0.01
C MET A 10 -38.02 4.24 1.01
N LEU A 11 -36.77 4.67 0.83
CA LEU A 11 -36.07 5.58 1.72
C LEU A 11 -36.18 7.06 1.31
N GLY A 12 -36.76 7.35 0.14
CA GLY A 12 -36.75 8.71 -0.44
C GLY A 12 -35.34 9.21 -0.79
N MET A 13 -34.42 8.28 -1.10
CA MET A 13 -33.02 8.56 -1.41
C MET A 13 -32.72 8.28 -2.88
N SER A 14 -31.59 8.77 -3.37
CA SER A 14 -31.10 8.37 -4.70
C SER A 14 -30.53 6.95 -4.68
N GLU A 15 -30.66 6.23 -5.79
CA GLU A 15 -30.04 4.90 -5.96
C GLU A 15 -28.52 4.96 -5.75
N LYS A 16 -27.87 6.04 -6.22
CA LYS A 16 -26.46 6.30 -5.98
C LYS A 16 -26.11 6.32 -4.48
N TRP A 17 -26.91 7.01 -3.67
CA TRP A 17 -26.69 7.08 -2.23
C TRP A 17 -26.80 5.69 -1.58
N VAL A 18 -27.80 4.91 -1.99
CA VAL A 18 -27.98 3.52 -1.51
C VAL A 18 -26.79 2.66 -1.90
N GLY A 19 -26.37 2.72 -3.17
CA GLY A 19 -25.20 1.98 -3.66
C GLY A 19 -23.91 2.34 -2.92
N GLU A 20 -23.69 3.62 -2.62
CA GLU A 20 -22.55 4.07 -1.82
C GLU A 20 -22.56 3.52 -0.39
N ARG A 21 -23.73 3.35 0.23
CA ARG A 21 -23.86 2.77 1.57
C ARG A 21 -23.72 1.26 1.59
N LEU A 22 -24.23 0.57 0.58
CA LEU A 22 -24.07 -0.88 0.47
C LEU A 22 -22.60 -1.30 0.31
N ARG A 23 -21.80 -0.49 -0.38
CA ARG A 23 -20.35 -0.72 -0.54
C ARG A 23 -19.56 -0.72 0.76
N ILE A 24 -20.11 -0.20 1.88
CA ILE A 24 -19.42 -0.25 3.18
C ILE A 24 -19.04 -1.68 3.55
N VAL A 25 -19.86 -2.67 3.17
CA VAL A 25 -19.59 -4.09 3.44
C VAL A 25 -18.27 -4.56 2.82
N GLU A 26 -17.88 -3.97 1.69
CA GLU A 26 -16.65 -4.30 0.95
C GLU A 26 -15.43 -3.53 1.46
N TRP A 27 -15.61 -2.52 2.33
CA TRP A 27 -14.50 -1.71 2.82
C TRP A 27 -13.56 -2.52 3.72
N PRO A 28 -12.28 -2.14 3.81
CA PRO A 28 -11.36 -2.72 4.79
C PRO A 28 -11.90 -2.70 6.23
N GLN A 29 -11.64 -3.76 6.99
CA GLN A 29 -12.20 -3.96 8.33
C GLN A 29 -11.88 -2.80 9.29
N ASP A 30 -10.64 -2.32 9.27
CA ASP A 30 -10.15 -1.18 10.06
C ASP A 30 -10.99 0.09 9.81
N VAL A 31 -11.29 0.41 8.55
CA VAL A 31 -12.13 1.55 8.17
C VAL A 31 -13.58 1.36 8.59
N ARG A 32 -14.14 0.14 8.41
CA ARG A 32 -15.51 -0.16 8.85
C ARG A 32 -15.67 -0.01 10.35
N GLU A 33 -14.73 -0.53 11.13
CA GLU A 33 -14.76 -0.44 12.60
C GLU A 33 -14.68 1.01 13.06
N ALA A 34 -13.79 1.82 12.48
CA ALA A 34 -13.69 3.23 12.78
C ALA A 34 -14.99 4.00 12.44
N LEU A 35 -15.66 3.64 11.34
CA LEU A 35 -16.95 4.22 10.95
C LEU A 35 -18.08 3.80 11.92
N ILE A 36 -18.18 2.52 12.26
CA ILE A 36 -19.21 1.99 13.18
C ILE A 36 -19.07 2.62 14.57
N GLN A 37 -17.85 2.86 15.01
CA GLN A 37 -17.53 3.50 16.29
C GLN A 37 -17.63 5.04 16.25
N ASP A 38 -18.12 5.62 15.15
CA ASP A 38 -18.23 7.07 14.92
C ASP A 38 -16.90 7.83 15.10
N ARG A 39 -15.76 7.16 14.92
CA ARG A 39 -14.42 7.78 15.00
C ARG A 39 -14.03 8.50 13.72
N ILE A 40 -14.70 8.21 12.62
CA ILE A 40 -14.56 8.90 11.33
C ILE A 40 -15.94 9.07 10.68
N ARG A 41 -16.06 10.11 9.84
CA ARG A 41 -17.27 10.33 9.03
C ARG A 41 -17.28 9.45 7.79
N PHE A 42 -18.48 9.15 7.28
CA PHE A 42 -18.67 8.33 6.06
C PHE A 42 -17.80 8.78 4.87
N SER A 43 -17.76 10.08 4.59
CA SER A 43 -17.00 10.64 3.46
C SER A 43 -15.48 10.47 3.62
N VAL A 44 -14.96 10.48 4.85
CA VAL A 44 -13.56 10.16 5.13
C VAL A 44 -13.32 8.67 4.91
N GLY A 45 -14.19 7.81 5.46
CA GLY A 45 -14.09 6.36 5.26
C GLY A 45 -14.17 5.94 3.79
N GLN A 46 -14.97 6.63 2.98
CA GLN A 46 -15.10 6.36 1.56
C GLN A 46 -13.80 6.61 0.77
N GLU A 47 -13.03 7.63 1.15
CA GLU A 47 -11.74 7.89 0.48
C GLU A 47 -10.66 6.95 1.02
N LEU A 48 -10.60 6.71 2.34
CA LEU A 48 -9.61 5.82 2.95
C LEU A 48 -9.80 4.33 2.58
N SER A 49 -11.03 3.89 2.32
CA SER A 49 -11.30 2.52 1.88
C SER A 49 -10.71 2.19 0.50
N ARG A 50 -10.36 3.22 -0.29
CA ARG A 50 -9.73 3.08 -1.60
C ARG A 50 -8.21 2.99 -1.54
N VAL A 51 -7.62 3.19 -0.37
CA VAL A 51 -6.17 3.00 -0.14
C VAL A 51 -5.91 1.51 0.04
N GLY A 52 -5.38 0.88 -1.00
CA GLY A 52 -5.19 -0.57 -1.07
C GLY A 52 -4.09 -1.08 -0.13
N ASP A 53 -3.05 -0.29 0.10
CA ASP A 53 -1.97 -0.64 1.03
C ASP A 53 -2.43 -0.54 2.49
N ALA A 54 -2.30 -1.64 3.24
CA ALA A 54 -2.78 -1.72 4.61
C ALA A 54 -1.97 -0.84 5.58
N GLY A 55 -0.67 -0.69 5.37
CA GLY A 55 0.20 0.12 6.23
C GLY A 55 -0.12 1.61 6.11
N THR A 56 -0.15 2.12 4.88
CA THR A 56 -0.51 3.50 4.56
C THR A 56 -1.92 3.83 5.02
N ARG A 57 -2.89 2.93 4.78
CA ARG A 57 -4.26 3.14 5.25
C ARG A 57 -4.34 3.22 6.77
N ALA A 58 -3.65 2.33 7.50
CA ALA A 58 -3.62 2.36 8.96
C ALA A 58 -3.01 3.66 9.52
N MET A 59 -1.98 4.19 8.85
CA MET A 59 -1.38 5.49 9.19
C MET A 59 -2.39 6.63 9.02
N TYR A 60 -3.03 6.74 7.84
CA TYR A 60 -4.04 7.76 7.59
C TYR A 60 -5.24 7.65 8.52
N LEU A 61 -5.69 6.42 8.81
CA LEU A 61 -6.80 6.17 9.73
C LEU A 61 -6.45 6.62 11.15
N ARG A 62 -5.24 6.30 11.64
CA ARG A 62 -4.77 6.77 12.96
C ARG A 62 -4.78 8.29 13.03
N GLN A 63 -4.30 8.96 11.99
CA GLN A 63 -4.26 10.42 11.94
C GLN A 63 -5.67 11.01 11.91
N ALA A 64 -6.59 10.44 11.11
CA ALA A 64 -7.98 10.88 11.05
C ALA A 64 -8.72 10.72 12.39
N VAL A 65 -8.47 9.63 13.11
CA VAL A 65 -9.07 9.38 14.44
C VAL A 65 -8.50 10.32 15.51
N THR A 66 -7.19 10.60 15.47
CA THR A 66 -6.51 11.37 16.52
C THR A 66 -6.75 12.87 16.39
N SER A 67 -6.68 13.38 15.16
CA SER A 67 -6.67 14.82 14.88
C SER A 67 -7.96 15.32 14.21
N GLY A 68 -8.88 14.41 13.89
CA GLY A 68 -9.93 14.66 12.93
C GLY A 68 -9.39 14.69 11.49
N CYS A 69 -10.30 14.59 10.52
CA CYS A 69 -9.95 14.70 9.12
C CYS A 69 -11.14 15.26 8.34
N SER A 70 -10.87 16.22 7.45
CA SER A 70 -11.87 16.68 6.50
C SER A 70 -11.94 15.73 5.29
N PRO A 71 -13.08 15.66 4.57
CA PRO A 71 -13.16 14.85 3.35
C PRO A 71 -12.15 15.28 2.27
N GLY A 72 -11.84 16.58 2.20
CA GLY A 72 -10.83 17.10 1.27
C GLY A 72 -9.42 16.61 1.60
N GLN A 73 -9.07 16.58 2.90
CA GLN A 73 -7.78 16.05 3.35
C GLN A 73 -7.66 14.54 3.10
N ALA A 74 -8.70 13.76 3.39
CA ALA A 74 -8.71 12.32 3.11
C ALA A 74 -8.54 12.02 1.61
N ARG A 75 -9.19 12.82 0.76
CA ARG A 75 -9.03 12.76 -0.70
C ARG A 75 -7.61 13.09 -1.14
N GLN A 76 -7.01 14.11 -0.53
CA GLN A 76 -5.62 14.48 -0.83
C GLN A 76 -4.66 13.33 -0.50
N TRP A 77 -4.78 12.72 0.69
CA TRP A 77 -3.97 11.56 1.07
C TRP A 77 -4.14 10.38 0.11
N LYS A 78 -5.38 10.08 -0.29
CA LYS A 78 -5.65 9.06 -1.30
C LYS A 78 -4.92 9.37 -2.62
N MET A 79 -5.00 10.62 -3.10
CA MET A 79 -4.33 11.03 -4.33
C MET A 79 -2.80 10.96 -4.23
N GLU A 80 -2.23 11.32 -3.08
CA GLU A 80 -0.80 11.21 -2.81
C GLU A 80 -0.35 9.75 -2.88
N TRP A 81 -1.07 8.85 -2.20
CA TRP A 81 -0.85 7.41 -2.30
C TRP A 81 -0.94 6.89 -3.74
N GLU A 82 -1.98 7.28 -4.51
CA GLU A 82 -2.11 6.87 -5.92
C GLU A 82 -0.92 7.33 -6.77
N ARG A 83 -0.40 8.54 -6.53
CA ARG A 83 0.80 9.06 -7.22
C ARG A 83 2.05 8.27 -6.85
N GLU A 84 2.24 7.93 -5.58
CA GLU A 84 3.37 7.13 -5.12
C GLU A 84 3.35 5.72 -5.73
N GLN A 85 2.18 5.09 -5.80
CA GLN A 85 2.02 3.78 -6.42
C GLN A 85 2.31 3.82 -7.92
N ALA A 86 1.83 4.84 -8.62
CA ALA A 86 2.14 5.04 -10.04
C ALA A 86 3.64 5.26 -10.29
N ALA A 87 4.29 6.06 -9.43
CA ALA A 87 5.73 6.29 -9.51
C ALA A 87 6.52 4.99 -9.30
N ARG A 88 6.18 4.19 -8.28
CA ARG A 88 6.80 2.87 -8.03
C ARG A 88 6.63 1.91 -9.20
N ALA A 89 5.44 1.83 -9.79
CA ALA A 89 5.19 1.00 -10.96
C ALA A 89 6.09 1.40 -12.14
N SER A 90 6.22 2.70 -12.41
CA SER A 90 7.05 3.21 -13.52
C SER A 90 8.56 2.95 -13.35
N ILE A 91 9.04 2.84 -12.11
CA ILE A 91 10.44 2.46 -11.82
C ILE A 91 10.62 0.96 -12.06
N SER A 92 9.66 0.14 -11.60
CA SER A 92 9.68 -1.30 -11.82
C SER A 92 9.65 -1.67 -13.30
N GLU A 93 8.86 -0.98 -14.11
CA GLU A 93 8.77 -1.21 -15.56
C GLU A 93 10.07 -0.81 -16.29
N ARG A 94 10.68 0.32 -15.91
CA ARG A 94 11.99 0.72 -16.46
C ARG A 94 13.09 -0.29 -16.13
N GLY A 95 13.14 -0.77 -14.88
CA GLY A 95 14.07 -1.82 -14.48
C GLY A 95 13.83 -3.18 -15.18
N LEU A 96 12.62 -3.43 -15.69
CA LEU A 96 12.32 -4.61 -16.50
C LEU A 96 12.75 -4.43 -17.97
N MET A 97 12.51 -3.26 -18.57
CA MET A 97 12.91 -2.95 -19.95
C MET A 97 14.44 -2.89 -20.11
N GLU A 98 15.17 -2.40 -19.11
CA GLU A 98 16.64 -2.42 -19.11
C GLU A 98 17.23 -3.84 -19.04
N ARG A 99 16.45 -4.86 -18.62
CA ARG A 99 16.89 -6.27 -18.60
C ARG A 99 16.57 -7.04 -19.88
N THR A 100 15.89 -6.42 -20.84
CA THR A 100 15.63 -7.03 -22.16
C THR A 100 16.63 -6.63 -23.24
N GLY A 101 17.64 -5.82 -22.89
CA GLY A 101 18.83 -5.61 -23.72
C GLY A 101 19.80 -6.77 -23.56
N GLU A 102 19.91 -7.58 -24.61
CA GLU A 102 21.07 -8.40 -25.01
C GLU A 102 21.88 -9.08 -23.90
N GLY A 103 21.76 -10.42 -23.86
CA GLY A 103 22.62 -11.39 -23.17
C GLY A 103 23.85 -10.84 -22.45
N SER A 104 23.67 -10.44 -21.19
CA SER A 104 24.79 -10.29 -20.28
C SER A 104 25.26 -11.70 -19.93
N ALA A 105 26.50 -12.04 -20.35
CA ALA A 105 27.23 -13.19 -19.82
C ALA A 105 27.06 -13.19 -18.30
N ALA A 106 26.67 -14.32 -17.71
CA ALA A 106 26.37 -14.44 -16.29
C ALA A 106 27.40 -13.66 -15.48
N GLU A 107 27.01 -12.48 -14.97
CA GLU A 107 27.92 -11.66 -14.18
C GLU A 107 28.20 -12.43 -12.90
N GLU A 108 29.37 -13.05 -12.83
CA GLU A 108 29.84 -13.70 -11.61
C GLU A 108 30.18 -12.60 -10.60
N SER A 109 29.72 -12.79 -9.38
CA SER A 109 30.03 -11.90 -8.25
C SER A 109 30.63 -12.74 -7.14
N ARG A 110 31.56 -12.17 -6.38
CA ARG A 110 32.12 -12.87 -5.21
C ARG A 110 31.18 -12.78 -4.02
N CYS A 111 30.91 -13.92 -3.39
CA CYS A 111 30.22 -13.97 -2.12
C CYS A 111 31.06 -13.29 -1.02
N ALA A 112 30.52 -12.29 -0.31
CA ALA A 112 31.23 -11.62 0.78
C ALA A 112 31.52 -12.53 2.00
N VAL A 113 30.93 -13.72 2.06
CA VAL A 113 31.08 -14.66 3.19
C VAL A 113 32.07 -15.78 2.87
N CYS A 114 31.95 -16.40 1.69
CA CYS A 114 32.76 -17.56 1.31
C CYS A 114 33.70 -17.33 0.13
N GLU A 115 33.73 -16.09 -0.40
CA GLU A 115 34.59 -15.62 -1.49
C GLU A 115 34.49 -16.34 -2.83
N ARG A 116 33.66 -17.38 -2.91
CA ARG A 116 33.38 -18.09 -4.16
C ARG A 116 32.66 -17.18 -5.14
N GLU A 117 33.00 -17.35 -6.41
CA GLU A 117 32.25 -16.79 -7.52
C GLU A 117 30.89 -17.48 -7.58
N VAL A 118 29.84 -16.66 -7.53
CA VAL A 118 28.46 -17.11 -7.62
C VAL A 118 27.75 -16.27 -8.66
N GLU A 119 26.82 -16.89 -9.37
CA GLU A 119 25.96 -16.17 -10.31
C GLU A 119 25.23 -15.05 -9.57
N ARG A 120 25.37 -13.80 -10.02
CA ARG A 120 24.80 -12.62 -9.35
C ARG A 120 23.29 -12.74 -9.09
N GLY A 121 22.55 -13.46 -9.94
CA GLY A 121 21.12 -13.74 -9.78
C GLY A 121 20.78 -14.66 -8.59
N THR A 122 21.75 -15.41 -8.07
CA THR A 122 21.58 -16.29 -6.90
C THR A 122 21.82 -15.58 -5.57
N LEU A 123 22.43 -14.39 -5.59
CA LEU A 123 22.59 -13.56 -4.40
C LEU A 123 21.22 -13.09 -3.87
N ARG A 124 21.18 -12.73 -2.59
CA ARG A 124 19.97 -12.22 -1.91
C ARG A 124 20.27 -10.89 -1.27
N VAL A 125 19.28 -10.00 -1.30
CA VAL A 125 19.34 -8.68 -0.66
C VAL A 125 18.68 -8.77 0.70
N LEU A 126 19.37 -8.28 1.73
CA LEU A 126 18.85 -8.16 3.09
C LEU A 126 18.69 -6.68 3.44
N LEU A 127 17.59 -6.33 4.11
CA LEU A 127 17.40 -5.02 4.72
C LEU A 127 17.78 -5.12 6.20
N LEU A 128 18.80 -4.38 6.61
CA LEU A 128 19.37 -4.43 7.96
C LEU A 128 19.48 -3.01 8.52
N CYS A 129 19.33 -2.85 9.84
CA CYS A 129 19.65 -1.59 10.50
C CYS A 129 21.18 -1.42 10.62
N PRO A 130 21.69 -0.20 10.84
CA PRO A 130 23.14 0.06 10.91
C PRO A 130 23.88 -0.84 11.91
N THR A 131 23.33 -1.03 13.11
CA THR A 131 23.95 -1.88 14.15
C THR A 131 24.09 -3.35 13.72
N CYS A 132 23.11 -3.88 12.98
CA CYS A 132 23.19 -5.24 12.46
C CYS A 132 24.23 -5.35 11.33
N VAL A 133 24.40 -4.31 10.51
CA VAL A 133 25.44 -4.28 9.48
C VAL A 133 26.82 -4.32 10.13
N GLU A 134 27.07 -3.47 11.12
CA GLU A 134 28.34 -3.42 11.87
C GLU A 134 28.70 -4.78 12.48
N SER A 135 27.74 -5.42 13.16
CA SER A 135 27.95 -6.73 13.80
C SER A 135 28.33 -7.84 12.79
N ILE A 136 27.73 -7.80 11.60
CA ILE A 136 28.01 -8.78 10.54
C ILE A 136 29.37 -8.48 9.91
N GLU A 137 29.70 -7.22 9.63
CA GLU A 137 31.01 -6.85 9.07
C GLU A 137 32.16 -7.21 9.99
N GLU A 138 32.03 -7.01 11.31
CA GLU A 138 33.03 -7.45 12.29
C GLU A 138 33.24 -8.96 12.25
N SER A 139 32.14 -9.72 12.20
CA SER A 139 32.17 -11.19 12.15
C SER A 139 32.77 -11.74 10.84
N LEU A 140 32.71 -10.97 9.74
CA LEU A 140 33.28 -11.36 8.46
C LEU A 140 34.78 -11.02 8.33
N ARG A 141 35.34 -10.19 9.21
CA ARG A 141 36.76 -9.83 9.22
C ARG A 141 37.62 -10.66 10.19
N SER A 142 36.99 -11.39 11.11
CA SER A 142 37.65 -12.28 12.10
C SER A 142 37.84 -13.69 11.57
#